data_AF-A0A1I7UNY6-F1
#
_entry.id   AF-A0A1I7UNY6-F1
#
_cell.length_a   1.000
_cell.length_b   1.000
_cell.length_c   1.000
_cell.angle_alpha   90.00
_cell.angle_beta   90.00
_cell.angle_gamma   90.00
#
_symmetry.space_group_name_H-M   'P 1'
#
loop_
_entity.id
_entity.type
_entity.pdbx_description
1 polymer ?
#
loop_
_entity_poly.entity_id
_entity_poly.type
_entity_poly.pdbx_seq_one_letter_code
_entity_poly.pdbx_strand_id
1 'polypeptide(L)'
;MNPLQKTQSKIKRKLWWHVDRRKRRKEEYRVGENRSFSVSKTLSILKFRIYTAPHQHVFEQSPDFSFKDGRTIHVTSRKQLDYKLDQIRLAKKMVALLKETEDVERVYKREQEARERREKEEIGRRPMAKGTKNID
;
A
#
# COMPACT_ATOMS: atom_id res chain seq x y z
N MET A 1 35.50 -2.26 -29.72
CA MET A 1 34.37 -2.21 -28.76
C MET A 1 33.69 -3.57 -28.70
N ASN A 2 33.66 -4.21 -27.52
CA ASN A 2 33.09 -5.54 -27.31
C ASN A 2 31.56 -5.58 -27.50
N PRO A 3 30.99 -6.66 -28.07
CA PRO A 3 29.56 -6.77 -28.36
C PRO A 3 28.68 -6.67 -27.11
N LEU A 4 29.17 -7.18 -25.96
CA LEU A 4 28.52 -7.07 -24.65
C LEU A 4 28.40 -5.62 -24.13
N GLN A 5 29.32 -4.73 -24.50
CA GLN A 5 29.24 -3.32 -24.10
C GLN A 5 28.23 -2.54 -24.94
N LYS A 6 28.00 -2.96 -26.19
CA LYS A 6 26.98 -2.36 -27.07
C LYS A 6 25.56 -2.73 -26.61
N THR A 7 25.33 -3.95 -26.13
CA THR A 7 24.03 -4.39 -25.61
C THR A 7 23.70 -3.70 -24.29
N GLN A 8 24.67 -3.61 -23.38
CA GLN A 8 24.53 -2.89 -22.10
C GLN A 8 24.23 -1.39 -22.31
N SER A 9 24.86 -0.74 -23.30
CA SER A 9 24.57 0.68 -23.58
C SER A 9 23.18 0.90 -24.20
N LYS A 10 22.69 -0.03 -25.04
CA LYS A 10 21.32 0.00 -25.58
C LYS A 10 20.27 -0.15 -24.47
N ILE A 11 20.50 -1.05 -23.51
CA ILE A 11 19.58 -1.27 -22.38
C ILE A 11 19.52 -0.02 -21.49
N LYS A 12 20.68 0.58 -21.16
CA LYS A 12 20.73 1.82 -20.35
C LYS A 12 20.00 2.99 -21.02
N ARG A 13 20.15 3.18 -22.34
CA ARG A 13 19.42 4.23 -23.08
C ARG A 13 17.90 4.01 -23.08
N LYS A 14 17.45 2.75 -23.21
CA LYS A 14 16.02 2.41 -23.20
C LYS A 14 15.38 2.63 -21.82
N LEU A 15 16.12 2.34 -20.75
CA LEU A 15 15.70 2.59 -19.38
C LEU A 15 15.60 4.09 -19.08
N TRP A 16 16.60 4.86 -19.51
CA TRP A 16 16.62 6.33 -19.35
C TRP A 16 15.45 7.01 -20.08
N TRP A 17 15.14 6.58 -21.31
CA TRP A 17 13.96 7.03 -22.06
C TRP A 17 12.62 6.75 -21.33
N HIS A 18 12.51 5.62 -20.62
CA HIS A 18 11.28 5.29 -19.88
C HIS A 18 11.11 6.14 -18.61
N VAL A 19 12.20 6.45 -17.92
CA VAL A 19 12.20 7.35 -16.75
C VAL A 19 11.84 8.77 -17.16
N ASP A 20 12.43 9.25 -18.26
CA ASP A 20 12.20 10.61 -18.76
C ASP A 20 10.76 10.80 -19.30
N ARG A 21 10.21 9.78 -19.98
CA ARG A 21 8.81 9.75 -20.41
C ARG A 21 7.81 9.74 -19.24
N ARG A 22 8.17 9.17 -18.09
CA ARG A 22 7.33 9.22 -16.86
C ARG A 22 7.38 10.59 -16.19
N LYS A 23 8.51 11.29 -16.22
CA LYS A 23 8.62 12.67 -15.72
C LYS A 23 7.81 13.63 -16.58
N ARG A 24 7.95 13.57 -17.91
CA ARG A 24 7.19 14.44 -18.84
C ARG A 24 5.68 14.30 -18.69
N ARG A 25 5.14 13.08 -18.51
CA ARG A 25 3.71 12.89 -18.27
C ARG A 25 3.22 13.50 -16.94
N LYS A 26 4.07 13.61 -15.91
CA LYS A 26 3.68 14.29 -14.65
C LYS A 26 3.65 15.81 -14.78
N GLU A 27 4.51 16.38 -15.63
CA GLU A 27 4.52 17.82 -15.92
C GLU A 27 3.31 18.24 -16.77
N GLU A 28 2.88 17.38 -17.70
CA GLU A 28 1.76 17.63 -18.62
C GLU A 28 0.41 17.80 -17.90
N TYR A 29 0.20 17.13 -16.75
CA TYR A 29 -0.99 17.33 -15.92
C TYR A 29 -0.97 18.62 -15.08
N ARG A 30 0.15 19.36 -15.07
CA ARG A 30 0.31 20.56 -14.24
C ARG A 30 0.03 21.86 -14.97
N VAL A 31 -0.08 21.84 -16.30
CA VAL A 31 -0.16 23.05 -17.15
C VAL A 31 -1.55 23.26 -17.77
N GLY A 32 -2.52 22.39 -17.49
CA GLY A 32 -3.86 22.41 -18.12
C GLY A 32 -4.94 23.27 -17.44
N GLU A 33 -4.70 23.92 -16.30
CA GLU A 33 -5.73 24.66 -15.57
C GLU A 33 -5.48 26.17 -15.59
N ASN A 34 -5.71 26.80 -16.74
CA ASN A 34 -5.88 28.26 -16.79
C ASN A 34 -6.84 28.61 -17.93
N ARG A 35 -8.16 28.53 -17.67
CA ARG A 35 -9.19 29.24 -18.43
C ARG A 35 -10.49 29.32 -17.63
N SER A 36 -10.83 30.56 -17.26
CA SER A 36 -12.16 31.05 -16.82
C SER A 36 -12.83 30.32 -15.66
N PHE A 37 -12.48 30.71 -14.42
CA PHE A 37 -13.31 30.47 -13.25
C PHE A 37 -14.33 31.61 -13.13
N SER A 38 -15.59 31.32 -13.47
CA SER A 38 -16.73 32.15 -13.09
C SER A 38 -16.88 32.15 -11.56
N VAL A 39 -17.19 33.32 -11.00
CA VAL A 39 -17.25 33.63 -9.55
C VAL A 39 -18.29 32.78 -8.78
N SER A 40 -19.06 31.92 -9.45
CA SER A 40 -20.01 30.98 -8.86
C SER A 40 -19.39 29.68 -8.30
N LYS A 41 -18.11 29.36 -8.59
CA LYS A 41 -17.47 28.11 -8.13
C LYS A 41 -16.78 28.20 -6.77
N THR A 42 -16.50 29.39 -6.26
CA THR A 42 -15.65 29.61 -5.06
C THR A 42 -16.34 29.29 -3.74
N LEU A 43 -17.68 29.23 -3.71
CA LEU A 43 -18.46 28.82 -2.52
C LEU A 43 -18.36 27.32 -2.20
N SER A 44 -17.88 26.50 -3.14
CA SER A 44 -17.78 25.03 -2.97
C SER A 44 -16.42 24.54 -2.45
N ILE A 45 -15.40 25.40 -2.44
CA ILE A 45 -14.01 25.02 -2.12
C ILE A 45 -13.67 25.29 -0.64
N LEU A 46 -14.46 26.12 0.05
CA LEU A 46 -14.28 26.50 1.47
C LEU A 46 -15.05 25.62 2.46
N LYS A 47 -15.60 24.49 2.02
CA LYS A 47 -15.80 23.34 2.92
C LYS A 47 -14.46 22.63 2.97
N PHE A 48 -13.70 22.93 4.02
CA PHE A 48 -12.48 22.23 4.38
C PHE A 48 -12.54 20.76 4.01
N ARG A 49 -11.40 20.28 3.50
CA ARG A 49 -11.04 18.92 3.07
C ARG A 49 -11.10 17.93 4.25
N ILE A 50 -12.22 17.91 4.95
CA ILE A 50 -12.60 16.93 5.96
C ILE A 50 -12.94 15.69 5.15
N TYR A 51 -12.17 14.61 5.31
CA TYR A 51 -12.63 13.29 4.92
C TYR A 51 -13.83 12.97 5.80
N THR A 52 -15.01 13.42 5.39
CA THR A 52 -16.25 12.82 5.86
C THR A 52 -16.32 11.49 5.12
N ALA A 53 -16.05 10.39 5.83
CA ALA A 53 -16.48 9.08 5.36
C ALA A 53 -17.95 9.21 4.92
N PRO A 54 -18.41 8.52 3.86
CA PRO A 54 -19.80 8.61 3.41
C PRO A 54 -20.69 8.48 4.64
N HIS A 55 -21.32 9.60 5.02
CA HIS A 55 -21.86 9.77 6.36
C HIS A 55 -23.10 8.91 6.44
N GLN A 56 -22.98 7.74 7.05
CA GLN A 56 -24.14 6.90 7.28
C GLN A 56 -24.98 7.59 8.34
N HIS A 57 -26.16 8.02 7.91
CA HIS A 57 -27.04 8.84 8.72
C HIS A 57 -27.41 8.08 10.00
N VAL A 58 -27.34 8.74 11.17
CA VAL A 58 -27.53 8.09 12.48
C VAL A 58 -28.88 7.37 12.58
N PHE A 59 -29.91 7.93 11.93
CA PHE A 59 -31.23 7.30 11.87
C PHE A 59 -31.28 6.03 11.01
N GLU A 60 -30.30 5.82 10.12
CA GLU A 60 -30.17 4.53 9.42
C GLU A 60 -29.49 3.46 10.27
N GLN A 61 -28.84 3.81 11.38
CA GLN A 61 -28.10 2.87 12.22
C GLN A 61 -28.91 2.37 13.42
N SER A 62 -29.76 3.23 13.97
CA SER A 62 -30.60 2.91 15.12
C SER A 62 -31.86 2.13 14.72
N PRO A 63 -32.38 1.26 15.60
CA PRO A 63 -33.70 0.66 15.42
C PRO A 63 -34.79 1.74 15.39
N ASP A 64 -35.71 1.63 14.45
CA ASP A 64 -36.81 2.61 14.29
C ASP A 64 -37.86 2.54 15.41
N PHE A 65 -37.93 1.42 16.14
CA PHE A 65 -38.86 1.21 17.24
C PHE A 65 -38.24 0.33 18.33
N SER A 66 -38.87 0.34 19.50
CA SER A 66 -38.53 -0.51 20.64
C SER A 66 -39.78 -1.14 21.24
N PHE A 67 -39.63 -2.30 21.88
CA PHE A 67 -40.73 -2.90 22.63
C PHE A 67 -40.92 -2.17 23.96
N LYS A 68 -42.18 -1.96 24.38
CA LYS A 68 -42.52 -1.39 25.70
C LYS A 68 -41.95 -2.23 26.85
N ASP A 69 -41.86 -3.54 26.64
CA ASP A 69 -41.30 -4.51 27.58
C ASP A 69 -39.77 -4.41 27.72
N GLY A 70 -39.10 -3.53 26.95
CA GLY A 70 -37.65 -3.33 27.02
C GLY A 70 -36.82 -4.37 26.27
N ARG A 71 -37.44 -5.27 25.51
CA ARG A 71 -36.71 -6.24 24.67
C ARG A 71 -35.87 -5.51 23.62
N THR A 72 -34.61 -5.93 23.48
CA THR A 72 -33.66 -5.32 22.55
C THR A 72 -33.98 -5.72 21.11
N ILE A 73 -33.99 -4.73 20.23
CA ILE A 73 -34.12 -4.91 18.79
C ILE A 73 -32.79 -4.54 18.16
N HIS A 74 -32.17 -5.47 17.46
CA HIS A 74 -30.85 -5.25 16.88
C HIS A 74 -30.92 -4.60 15.49
N VAL A 75 -31.98 -4.87 14.73
CA VAL A 75 -32.17 -4.40 13.36
C VAL A 75 -33.66 -4.29 13.07
N THR A 76 -34.09 -3.21 12.39
CA THR A 76 -35.49 -3.01 11.97
C THR A 76 -35.69 -3.10 10.46
N SER A 77 -34.62 -2.95 9.67
CA SER A 77 -34.67 -2.93 8.20
C SER A 77 -33.74 -3.96 7.56
N ARG A 78 -34.13 -4.51 6.41
CA ARG A 78 -33.26 -5.38 5.59
C ARG A 78 -31.98 -4.66 5.14
N LYS A 79 -32.08 -3.37 4.81
CA LYS A 79 -30.93 -2.52 4.45
C LYS A 79 -29.90 -2.44 5.59
N GLN A 80 -30.37 -2.34 6.83
CA GLN A 80 -29.52 -2.35 8.02
C GLN A 80 -28.84 -3.71 8.23
N LEU A 81 -29.58 -4.80 8.00
CA LEU A 81 -29.03 -6.15 8.11
C LEU A 81 -27.91 -6.37 7.08
N ASP A 82 -28.18 -6.07 5.82
CA ASP A 82 -27.22 -6.24 4.72
C ASP A 82 -25.95 -5.43 4.97
N TYR A 83 -26.11 -4.17 5.42
CA TYR A 83 -24.98 -3.33 5.76
C TYR A 83 -24.13 -3.88 6.93
N LYS A 84 -24.78 -4.35 8.01
CA LYS A 84 -24.06 -4.96 9.15
C LYS A 84 -23.33 -6.24 8.72
N LEU A 85 -23.95 -7.06 7.89
CA LEU A 85 -23.34 -8.27 7.34
C LEU A 85 -22.13 -7.94 6.46
N ASP A 86 -22.23 -6.91 5.63
CA ASP A 86 -21.11 -6.46 4.80
C ASP A 86 -19.96 -5.92 5.65
N GLN A 87 -20.23 -5.16 6.71
CA GLN A 87 -19.19 -4.73 7.65
C GLN A 87 -18.44 -5.91 8.27
N ILE A 88 -19.17 -6.94 8.71
CA ILE A 88 -18.57 -8.17 9.26
C ILE A 88 -17.72 -8.88 8.19
N ARG A 89 -18.23 -8.99 6.96
CA ARG A 89 -17.52 -9.61 5.85
C ARG A 89 -16.21 -8.88 5.53
N LEU A 90 -16.27 -7.55 5.46
CA LEU A 90 -15.11 -6.70 5.22
C LEU A 90 -14.08 -6.81 6.35
N ALA A 91 -14.52 -6.75 7.60
CA ALA A 91 -13.64 -6.89 8.76
C ALA A 91 -12.91 -8.24 8.76
N LYS A 92 -13.63 -9.34 8.51
CA LYS A 92 -13.03 -10.68 8.39
C LYS A 92 -11.98 -10.74 7.27
N LYS A 93 -12.29 -10.14 6.12
CA LYS A 93 -11.35 -10.08 4.98
C LYS A 93 -10.09 -9.28 5.32
N MET A 94 -10.24 -8.14 5.99
CA MET A 94 -9.10 -7.33 6.42
C MET A 94 -8.18 -8.10 7.37
N VAL A 95 -8.76 -8.76 8.38
CA VAL A 95 -8.00 -9.57 9.34
C VAL A 95 -7.27 -10.72 8.64
N ALA A 96 -7.92 -11.41 7.70
CA ALA A 96 -7.29 -12.47 6.92
C ALA A 96 -6.08 -11.95 6.13
N LEU A 97 -6.23 -10.85 5.40
CA LEU A 97 -5.15 -10.25 4.62
C LEU A 97 -3.98 -9.79 5.49
N LEU A 98 -4.25 -9.18 6.66
CA LEU A 98 -3.22 -8.76 7.59
C LEU A 98 -2.43 -9.96 8.13
N LYS A 99 -3.14 -11.06 8.42
CA LYS A 99 -2.49 -12.31 8.85
C LYS A 99 -1.61 -12.91 7.77
N GLU A 100 -2.09 -12.95 6.52
CA GLU A 100 -1.29 -13.41 5.38
C GLU A 100 -0.01 -12.58 5.21
N THR A 101 -0.10 -11.25 5.34
CA THR A 101 1.09 -10.39 5.27
C THR A 101 2.07 -10.65 6.41
N GLU A 102 1.56 -10.86 7.62
CA GLU A 102 2.40 -11.16 8.78
C GLU A 102 3.13 -12.50 8.61
N ASP A 103 2.44 -13.52 8.09
CA ASP A 103 3.02 -14.83 7.84
C ASP A 103 4.14 -14.76 6.79
N VAL A 104 3.94 -14.00 5.70
CA VAL A 104 4.98 -13.77 4.67
C VAL A 104 6.18 -13.05 5.26
N GLU A 105 5.98 -12.01 6.08
CA GLU A 105 7.07 -11.30 6.75
C GLU A 105 7.86 -12.21 7.69
N ARG A 106 7.18 -13.09 8.43
CA ARG A 106 7.82 -14.07 9.32
C ARG A 106 8.68 -15.05 8.55
N VAL A 107 8.18 -15.59 7.44
CA VAL A 107 8.95 -16.51 6.58
C VAL A 107 10.17 -15.80 6.00
N TYR A 108 9.99 -14.58 5.48
CA TYR A 108 11.08 -13.79 4.93
C TYR A 108 12.20 -13.51 5.95
N LYS A 109 11.84 -13.12 7.19
CA LYS A 109 12.82 -12.91 8.27
C LYS A 109 13.60 -14.18 8.58
N ARG A 110 12.93 -15.32 8.69
CA ARG A 110 13.58 -16.63 8.93
C ARG A 110 14.54 -17.00 7.81
N GLU A 111 14.16 -16.76 6.55
CA GLU A 111 15.04 -17.03 5.41
C GLU A 111 16.28 -16.13 5.40
N GLN A 112 16.13 -14.85 5.75
CA GLN A 112 17.26 -13.93 5.86
C GLN A 112 18.23 -14.35 6.96
N GLU A 113 17.72 -14.68 8.15
CA GLU A 113 18.54 -15.19 9.26
C GLU A 113 19.28 -16.49 8.88
N ALA A 114 18.61 -17.39 8.14
CA ALA A 114 19.23 -18.61 7.66
C ALA A 114 20.33 -18.35 6.63
N ARG A 115 20.16 -17.37 5.73
CA ARG A 115 21.19 -16.96 4.76
C ARG A 115 22.40 -16.36 5.46
N GLU A 116 22.18 -15.41 6.37
CA GLU A 116 23.27 -14.80 7.13
C GLU A 116 24.05 -15.83 7.95
N ARG A 117 23.37 -16.82 8.52
CA ARG A 117 24.02 -17.92 9.24
C ARG A 117 24.88 -18.77 8.30
N ARG A 118 24.35 -19.16 7.14
CA ARG A 118 25.09 -19.93 6.14
C ARG A 118 26.31 -19.17 5.62
N GLU A 119 26.17 -17.86 5.37
CA GLU A 119 27.30 -17.02 4.94
C GLU A 119 28.38 -16.92 6.02
N LYS A 120 28.01 -16.75 7.29
CA LYS A 120 28.96 -16.76 8.42
C LYS A 120 29.67 -18.10 8.57
N GLU A 121 28.94 -19.20 8.45
CA GLU A 121 29.52 -20.55 8.48
C GLU A 121 30.46 -20.78 7.30
N GLU A 122 30.09 -20.31 6.10
CA GLU A 122 30.93 -20.44 4.90
C GLU A 122 32.22 -19.62 5.04
N ILE A 123 32.13 -18.37 5.53
CA ILE A 123 33.30 -17.53 5.82
C ILE A 123 34.21 -18.19 6.85
N GLY A 124 33.64 -18.78 7.92
CA GLY A 124 34.42 -19.49 8.94
C GLY A 124 35.07 -20.78 8.45
N ARG A 125 34.48 -21.46 7.46
CA ARG A 125 35.06 -22.66 6.83
C ARG A 125 36.09 -22.35 5.75
N ARG A 126 36.05 -21.15 5.15
CA ARG A 126 36.99 -20.78 4.10
C ARG A 126 38.41 -20.73 4.66
N PRO A 127 39.39 -21.40 4.02
CA PRO A 127 40.78 -21.31 4.45
C PRO A 127 41.23 -19.85 4.39
N MET A 128 41.85 -19.37 5.47
CA MET A 128 42.40 -18.02 5.52
C MET A 128 43.54 -17.89 4.52
N ALA A 129 43.49 -16.88 3.65
CA ALA A 129 44.57 -16.58 2.75
C ALA A 129 45.84 -16.23 3.55
N LYS A 130 46.91 -17.01 3.36
CA LYS A 130 48.24 -16.73 3.92
C LYS A 130 48.95 -15.70 3.04
N GLY A 131 48.45 -14.45 3.01
CA GLY A 131 49.04 -13.36 2.22
C GLY A 131 49.68 -12.29 3.09
N THR A 132 50.95 -11.97 2.82
CA THR A 132 51.80 -10.90 3.42
C THR A 132 51.78 -10.80 4.95
N LYS A 133 51.94 -11.92 5.66
CA LYS A 133 52.58 -11.85 6.97
C LYS A 133 54.09 -11.86 6.70
N ASN A 134 54.71 -10.70 6.73
CA ASN A 134 56.16 -10.62 6.81
C ASN A 134 56.57 -11.37 8.09
N ILE A 135 57.47 -12.33 7.92
CA ILE A 135 58.18 -12.95 9.03
C ILE A 135 59.32 -11.97 9.31
N ASP A 136 59.18 -11.19 10.39
CA ASP A 136 60.28 -10.40 10.95
C ASP A 136 61.25 -11.32 11.71
#